data_AF-A0A4S4CLM9-F1
#
_entry.id   AF-A0A4S4CLM9-F1
#
_cell.length_a   1.000
_cell.length_b   1.000
_cell.length_c   1.000
_cell.angle_alpha   90.00
_cell.angle_beta   90.00
_cell.angle_gamma   90.00
#
_symmetry.space_group_name_H-M   'P 1'
#
loop_
_entity.id
_entity.type
_entity.pdbx_description
1 polymer ?
#
loop_
_entity_poly.entity_id
_entity_poly.type
_entity_poly.pdbx_seq_one_letter_code
_entity_poly.pdbx_strand_id
1 'polypeptide(L)'
;MGSPSDAARATAEFASEAHFASDLLTARPWLPSGTPRREVMGALLDIEWTGFLALLGEHGPWVYTGSVRDLQVLGDRYGALVTAARAAPEHAVFAAAQARPHSLLIRLEATDYRQPGRAPTPDLTVLETGFWHEAQAQAAARRDSRRR
;
A
#
# COMPACT_ATOMS: atom_id res chain seq x y z
N MET A 1 -18.52 -14.67 9.00
CA MET A 1 -17.08 -14.71 8.71
C MET A 1 -16.33 -13.91 9.76
N GLY A 2 -16.39 -14.38 11.01
CA GLY A 2 -15.81 -13.69 12.16
C GLY A 2 -15.10 -14.61 13.14
N SER A 3 -14.83 -15.85 12.75
CA SER A 3 -14.03 -16.79 13.54
C SER A 3 -13.16 -17.66 12.63
N PRO A 4 -12.06 -18.26 13.15
CA PRO A 4 -11.24 -19.22 12.41
C PRO A 4 -12.06 -20.38 11.81
N SER A 5 -13.21 -20.68 12.41
CA SER A 5 -14.16 -21.73 12.01
C SER A 5 -14.90 -21.39 10.70
N ASP A 6 -15.20 -20.11 10.46
CA ASP A 6 -15.82 -19.66 9.20
C ASP A 6 -14.82 -19.66 8.04
N ALA A 7 -13.54 -19.37 8.33
CA ALA A 7 -12.46 -19.42 7.36
C ALA A 7 -12.29 -20.85 6.83
N ALA A 8 -12.30 -21.85 7.71
CA ALA A 8 -12.22 -23.26 7.31
C ALA A 8 -13.39 -23.71 6.39
N ARG A 9 -14.62 -23.22 6.61
CA ARG A 9 -15.81 -23.54 5.80
C ARG A 9 -15.75 -22.90 4.40
N ALA A 10 -15.34 -21.64 4.30
CA ALA A 10 -15.16 -20.96 3.02
C ALA A 10 -14.02 -21.59 2.21
N THR A 11 -12.95 -22.02 2.87
CA THR A 11 -11.86 -22.69 2.17
C THR A 11 -12.27 -24.05 1.60
N ALA A 12 -13.29 -24.72 2.14
CA ALA A 12 -13.79 -26.00 1.62
C ALA A 12 -14.63 -25.87 0.33
N GLU A 13 -15.41 -24.80 0.16
CA GLU A 13 -16.19 -24.55 -1.07
C GLU A 13 -15.28 -24.23 -2.27
N PHE A 14 -14.27 -23.37 -2.07
CA PHE A 14 -13.33 -22.98 -3.13
C PHE A 14 -12.18 -23.97 -3.35
N ALA A 15 -12.00 -24.91 -2.43
CA ALA A 15 -11.09 -26.05 -2.58
C ALA A 15 -11.57 -27.11 -3.59
N SER A 16 -12.42 -26.75 -4.57
CA SER A 16 -12.83 -27.55 -5.72
C SER A 16 -12.32 -26.98 -7.07
N GLU A 17 -12.04 -25.68 -7.15
CA GLU A 17 -11.61 -24.97 -8.38
C GLU A 17 -10.12 -25.14 -8.70
N ALA A 18 -9.78 -25.64 -9.89
CA ALA A 18 -8.41 -26.04 -10.25
C ALA A 18 -7.37 -24.92 -10.12
N HIS A 19 -7.75 -23.67 -10.40
CA HIS A 19 -6.86 -22.51 -10.43
C HIS A 19 -7.06 -21.54 -9.28
N PHE A 20 -8.11 -21.71 -8.47
CA PHE A 20 -8.44 -20.78 -7.40
C PHE A 20 -7.26 -20.50 -6.46
N ALA A 21 -6.59 -21.55 -5.96
CA ALA A 21 -5.36 -21.38 -5.21
C ALA A 21 -4.31 -20.65 -6.06
N SER A 22 -3.98 -21.12 -7.26
CA SER A 22 -2.92 -20.47 -8.03
C SER A 22 -3.20 -18.98 -8.33
N ASP A 23 -4.44 -18.59 -8.60
CA ASP A 23 -4.84 -17.23 -8.95
C ASP A 23 -4.91 -16.30 -7.74
N LEU A 24 -5.45 -16.77 -6.62
CA LEU A 24 -5.47 -16.00 -5.38
C LEU A 24 -4.06 -15.79 -4.84
N LEU A 25 -3.20 -16.76 -5.08
CA LEU A 25 -1.80 -16.75 -4.72
C LEU A 25 -0.94 -16.00 -5.74
N THR A 26 -1.51 -15.68 -6.91
CA THR A 26 -0.94 -14.76 -7.89
C THR A 26 -1.32 -13.30 -7.59
N ALA A 27 -2.60 -13.06 -7.23
CA ALA A 27 -3.16 -11.72 -7.02
C ALA A 27 -2.99 -11.17 -5.60
N ARG A 28 -2.89 -12.05 -4.61
CA ARG A 28 -2.49 -11.72 -3.24
C ARG A 28 -1.18 -12.44 -3.01
N PRO A 29 -0.09 -11.96 -3.61
CA PRO A 29 1.22 -12.56 -3.40
C PRO A 29 1.60 -12.63 -1.91
N TRP A 30 0.91 -11.86 -1.05
CA TRP A 30 1.04 -11.92 0.40
C TRP A 30 0.36 -13.12 1.09
N LEU A 31 -0.19 -14.06 0.32
CA LEU A 31 -0.75 -15.32 0.77
C LEU A 31 0.02 -16.52 0.22
N PRO A 32 0.08 -17.66 0.92
CA PRO A 32 1.04 -18.69 0.55
C PRO A 32 0.56 -19.61 -0.59
N SER A 33 1.35 -19.72 -1.66
CA SER A 33 0.97 -20.32 -2.96
C SER A 33 0.78 -21.83 -2.98
N GLY A 34 1.47 -22.52 -2.07
CA GLY A 34 1.30 -23.95 -1.78
C GLY A 34 0.37 -24.20 -0.60
N THR A 35 -0.26 -23.15 -0.06
CA THR A 35 -1.27 -23.33 0.97
C THR A 35 -2.32 -24.28 0.42
N PRO A 36 -2.62 -25.37 1.15
CA PRO A 36 -3.61 -26.33 0.69
C PRO A 36 -4.84 -25.56 0.24
N ARG A 37 -5.42 -25.94 -0.90
CA ARG A 37 -6.54 -25.20 -1.49
C ARG A 37 -7.68 -24.94 -0.49
N ARG A 38 -7.73 -25.74 0.58
CA ARG A 38 -8.63 -25.77 1.75
C ARG A 38 -8.12 -25.08 3.03
N GLU A 39 -6.98 -24.40 3.00
CA GLU A 39 -6.41 -23.59 4.11
C GLU A 39 -6.05 -22.14 3.72
N VAL A 40 -6.02 -21.79 2.43
CA VAL A 40 -5.67 -20.45 1.88
C VAL A 40 -6.45 -19.31 2.55
N MET A 41 -7.73 -19.52 2.80
CA MET A 41 -8.60 -18.49 3.38
C MET A 41 -8.40 -18.32 4.89
N GLY A 42 -7.98 -19.35 5.63
CA GLY A 42 -7.58 -19.20 7.03
C GLY A 42 -6.26 -18.44 7.16
N ALA A 43 -5.29 -18.74 6.29
CA ALA A 43 -4.01 -18.04 6.24
C ALA A 43 -4.17 -16.53 5.93
N LEU A 44 -5.06 -16.15 5.02
CA LEU A 44 -5.35 -14.73 4.72
C LEU A 44 -5.96 -13.99 5.91
N LEU A 45 -6.89 -14.65 6.59
CA LEU A 45 -7.65 -14.06 7.66
C LEU A 45 -6.88 -13.96 8.99
N ASP A 46 -5.63 -14.42 9.04
CA ASP A 46 -4.73 -14.30 10.19
C ASP A 46 -3.58 -13.30 9.92
N ILE A 47 -3.14 -13.21 8.66
CA ILE A 47 -1.94 -12.46 8.24
C ILE A 47 -2.25 -11.00 7.92
N GLU A 48 -3.37 -10.74 7.24
CA GLU A 48 -3.85 -9.37 7.00
C GLU A 48 -4.67 -8.83 8.19
N TRP A 49 -4.52 -9.53 9.31
CA TRP A 49 -5.32 -9.38 10.50
C TRP A 49 -4.56 -8.61 11.61
N THR A 50 -3.20 -8.52 11.61
CA THR A 50 -2.44 -7.70 12.61
C THR A 50 -1.05 -7.08 12.22
N GLY A 51 -0.91 -6.33 11.11
CA GLY A 51 0.04 -5.20 10.87
C GLY A 51 1.60 -5.30 10.86
N PHE A 52 2.29 -4.48 10.04
CA PHE A 52 3.75 -4.44 9.83
C PHE A 52 4.33 -3.08 9.32
N LEU A 53 5.62 -2.80 9.57
CA LEU A 53 6.37 -1.61 9.10
C LEU A 53 6.99 -1.84 7.70
N ALA A 54 6.96 -0.85 6.81
CA ALA A 54 7.47 -0.90 5.43
C ALA A 54 8.07 0.45 4.98
N LEU A 55 9.01 0.44 4.02
CA LEU A 55 9.58 1.63 3.35
C LEU A 55 9.05 1.68 1.92
N LEU A 56 8.54 2.83 1.49
CA LEU A 56 7.94 2.96 0.16
C LEU A 56 8.94 3.52 -0.85
N GLY A 57 9.55 2.68 -1.68
CA GLY A 57 10.58 3.11 -2.64
C GLY A 57 11.92 3.50 -1.99
N GLU A 58 12.98 3.66 -2.79
CA GLU A 58 14.37 3.79 -2.30
C GLU A 58 14.61 5.01 -1.40
N HIS A 59 13.95 6.14 -1.71
CA HIS A 59 14.09 7.39 -0.96
C HIS A 59 12.79 7.84 -0.28
N GLY A 60 11.82 6.94 -0.11
CA GLY A 60 10.52 7.28 0.45
C GLY A 60 10.40 7.17 1.96
N PRO A 61 9.17 7.27 2.48
CA PRO A 61 8.92 7.24 3.92
C PRO A 61 8.78 5.82 4.47
N TRP A 62 9.17 5.68 5.73
CA TRP A 62 8.79 4.54 6.56
C TRP A 62 7.32 4.66 6.99
N VAL A 63 6.55 3.59 6.83
CA VAL A 63 5.12 3.48 7.15
C VAL A 63 4.83 2.22 7.95
N TYR A 64 3.94 2.29 8.94
CA TYR A 64 3.38 1.10 9.60
C TYR A 64 2.00 0.84 8.99
N THR A 65 1.67 -0.41 8.70
CA THR A 65 0.50 -0.87 7.92
C THR A 65 -0.19 -2.01 8.67
N GLY A 66 -1.49 -2.25 8.47
CA GLY A 66 -2.25 -3.30 9.16
C GLY A 66 -2.32 -4.62 8.38
N SER A 67 -2.10 -4.53 7.08
CA SER A 67 -2.29 -5.60 6.09
C SER A 67 -1.43 -5.32 4.86
N VAL A 68 -1.20 -6.31 4.02
CA VAL A 68 -0.43 -6.10 2.77
C VAL A 68 -1.18 -5.23 1.81
N ARG A 69 -2.50 -5.32 1.82
CA ARG A 69 -3.33 -4.34 1.16
C ARG A 69 -3.04 -2.90 1.60
N ASP A 70 -2.97 -2.63 2.91
CA ASP A 70 -2.69 -1.29 3.43
C ASP A 70 -1.35 -0.77 2.90
N LEU A 71 -0.34 -1.64 2.84
CA LEU A 71 0.94 -1.32 2.23
C LEU A 71 0.83 -1.02 0.74
N GLN A 72 0.10 -1.84 -0.02
CA GLN A 72 -0.07 -1.61 -1.46
C GLN A 72 -0.76 -0.29 -1.76
N VAL A 73 -1.79 0.06 -0.99
CA VAL A 73 -2.50 1.34 -1.15
C VAL A 73 -1.55 2.50 -0.87
N LEU A 74 -0.75 2.43 0.20
CA LEU A 74 0.26 3.44 0.45
C LEU A 74 1.34 3.48 -0.63
N GLY A 75 1.74 2.33 -1.14
CA GLY A 75 2.67 2.17 -2.25
C GLY A 75 2.17 2.81 -3.54
N ASP A 76 0.91 2.62 -3.90
CA ASP A 76 0.30 3.20 -5.10
C ASP A 76 0.19 4.73 -4.98
N ARG A 77 -0.20 5.22 -3.80
CA ARG A 77 -0.27 6.67 -3.52
C ARG A 77 1.12 7.30 -3.59
N TYR A 78 2.12 6.64 -3.01
CA TYR A 78 3.49 7.09 -3.10
C TYR A 78 4.04 7.00 -4.54
N GLY A 79 3.75 5.92 -5.26
CA GLY A 79 4.16 5.74 -6.65
C GLY A 79 3.54 6.75 -7.61
N ALA A 80 2.28 7.14 -7.38
CA ALA A 80 1.64 8.23 -8.13
C ALA A 80 2.31 9.58 -7.85
N LEU A 81 2.64 9.85 -6.59
CA LEU A 81 3.40 11.06 -6.20
C LEU A 81 4.77 11.08 -6.88
N VAL A 82 5.51 9.97 -6.87
CA VAL A 82 6.82 9.84 -7.51
C VAL A 82 6.71 10.04 -9.02
N THR A 83 5.78 9.36 -9.67
CA THR A 83 5.56 9.47 -11.12
C THR A 83 5.25 10.90 -11.53
N ALA A 84 4.37 11.58 -10.79
CA ALA A 84 4.03 12.97 -11.03
C ALA A 84 5.22 13.91 -10.76
N ALA A 85 5.94 13.72 -9.66
CA ALA A 85 7.09 14.54 -9.30
C ALA A 85 8.23 14.41 -10.33
N ARG A 86 8.41 13.23 -10.94
CA ARG A 86 9.41 12.99 -12.00
C ARG A 86 9.12 13.74 -13.30
N ALA A 87 7.84 13.93 -13.61
CA ALA A 87 7.39 14.65 -14.81
C ALA A 87 7.27 16.17 -14.58
N ALA A 88 7.22 16.60 -13.32
CA ALA A 88 7.07 18.00 -12.94
C ALA A 88 8.35 18.83 -13.17
N PRO A 89 8.22 20.13 -13.50
CA PRO A 89 9.36 21.04 -13.51
C PRO A 89 9.85 21.28 -12.08
N GLU A 90 11.16 21.47 -11.93
CA GLU A 90 11.84 21.55 -10.63
C GLU A 90 11.27 22.60 -9.67
N HIS A 91 11.00 23.81 -10.16
CA HIS A 91 10.43 24.88 -9.34
C HIS A 91 9.05 24.52 -8.75
N ALA A 92 8.26 23.71 -9.45
CA ALA A 92 6.96 23.27 -8.98
C ALA A 92 7.09 22.21 -7.88
N VAL A 93 8.08 21.32 -8.00
CA VAL A 93 8.40 20.35 -6.95
C VAL A 93 8.89 21.05 -5.69
N PHE A 94 9.83 21.99 -5.83
CA PHE A 94 10.37 22.75 -4.70
C PHE A 94 9.29 23.61 -3.99
N ALA A 95 8.41 24.25 -4.75
CA ALA A 95 7.29 25.01 -4.19
C ALA A 95 6.33 24.11 -3.40
N ALA A 96 5.96 22.94 -3.94
CA ALA A 96 5.13 21.96 -3.25
C ALA A 96 5.81 21.38 -2.00
N ALA A 97 7.12 21.14 -2.08
CA ALA A 97 7.92 20.63 -0.98
C ALA A 97 7.99 21.60 0.22
N GLN A 98 8.07 22.91 -0.03
CA GLN A 98 8.05 23.94 1.01
C GLN A 98 6.68 24.13 1.66
N ALA A 99 5.59 23.74 0.99
CA ALA A 99 4.24 23.89 1.52
C ALA A 99 3.95 23.00 2.74
N ARG A 100 4.81 21.99 3.02
CA ARG A 100 4.62 21.06 4.14
C ARG A 100 5.92 20.78 4.90
N PRO A 101 5.92 20.86 6.24
CA PRO A 101 7.03 20.35 7.02
C PRO A 101 7.18 18.84 6.82
N HIS A 102 8.42 18.38 6.67
CA HIS A 102 8.76 16.98 6.41
C HIS A 102 8.18 16.41 5.11
N SER A 103 8.08 17.23 4.06
CA SER A 103 7.61 16.78 2.75
C SER A 103 8.43 15.61 2.18
N LEU A 104 7.72 14.65 1.60
CA LEU A 104 8.27 13.53 0.84
C LEU A 104 8.94 13.98 -0.46
N LEU A 105 8.51 15.12 -1.00
CA LEU A 105 9.04 15.67 -2.26
C LEU A 105 10.49 16.16 -2.11
N ILE A 106 10.88 16.67 -0.94
CA ILE A 106 12.28 17.05 -0.63
C ILE A 106 13.21 15.84 -0.78
N ARG A 107 12.72 14.65 -0.43
CA ARG A 107 13.52 13.41 -0.52
C ARG A 107 13.61 12.88 -1.94
N LEU A 108 12.62 13.21 -2.78
CA LEU A 108 12.55 12.85 -4.20
C LEU A 108 13.37 13.79 -5.10
N GLU A 109 13.76 14.95 -4.60
CA GLU A 109 14.72 15.86 -5.28
C GLU A 109 16.13 15.25 -5.38
N ALA A 110 16.48 14.27 -4.54
CA ALA A 110 17.79 13.61 -4.55
C ALA A 110 17.98 12.57 -5.68
N THR A 111 17.02 12.43 -6.62
CA THR A 111 17.06 11.38 -7.66
C THR A 111 17.18 11.94 -9.09
N ASP A 112 18.22 11.51 -9.81
CA ASP A 112 18.61 11.87 -11.18
C ASP A 112 17.63 11.42 -12.30
N TYR A 113 16.43 10.96 -11.97
CA TYR A 113 15.49 10.34 -12.91
C TYR A 113 14.42 11.28 -13.47
N ARG A 114 14.64 12.60 -13.42
CA ARG A 114 13.68 13.59 -13.92
C ARG A 114 13.71 13.67 -15.44
N GLN A 115 12.57 13.41 -16.05
CA GLN A 115 12.33 13.63 -17.48
C GLN A 115 11.09 14.53 -17.58
N PRO A 116 11.27 15.85 -17.46
CA PRO A 116 10.15 16.78 -17.41
C PRO A 116 9.34 16.66 -18.71
N GLY A 117 8.07 16.30 -18.56
CA GLY A 117 7.12 16.15 -19.65
C GLY A 117 6.31 17.43 -19.85
N ARG A 118 5.70 17.60 -21.04
CA ARG A 118 4.82 18.74 -21.35
C ARG A 118 3.37 18.59 -20.87
N ALA A 119 3.04 17.48 -20.21
CA ALA A 119 1.69 17.21 -19.75
C ALA A 119 1.35 18.06 -18.51
N PRO A 120 0.07 18.41 -18.30
CA PRO A 120 -0.34 19.05 -17.05
C PRO A 120 -0.04 18.11 -15.89
N THR A 121 0.95 18.48 -15.08
CA THR A 121 1.34 17.67 -13.93
C THR A 121 0.28 17.80 -12.85
N PRO A 122 -0.26 16.68 -12.33
CA PRO A 122 -1.21 16.73 -11.23
C PRO A 122 -0.57 17.42 -10.01
N ASP A 123 -1.41 18.07 -9.20
CA ASP A 123 -0.95 18.83 -8.04
C ASP A 123 -0.24 17.92 -7.03
N LEU A 124 1.08 18.11 -6.92
CA LEU A 124 1.95 17.31 -6.06
C LEU A 124 1.60 17.46 -4.58
N THR A 125 1.13 18.65 -4.17
CA THR A 125 0.70 18.92 -2.79
C THR A 125 -0.54 18.10 -2.46
N VAL A 126 -1.47 17.99 -3.42
CA VAL A 126 -2.67 17.17 -3.29
C VAL A 126 -2.31 15.68 -3.21
N LEU A 127 -1.42 15.19 -4.07
CA LEU A 127 -0.97 13.79 -4.06
C LEU A 127 -0.26 13.42 -2.75
N GLU A 128 0.65 14.27 -2.28
CA GLU A 128 1.35 14.06 -1.02
C GLU A 128 0.39 14.13 0.18
N THR A 129 -0.55 15.07 0.16
CA THR A 129 -1.59 15.14 1.19
C THR A 129 -2.42 13.87 1.21
N GLY A 130 -2.81 13.35 0.04
CA GLY A 130 -3.53 12.09 -0.09
C GLY A 130 -2.76 10.90 0.50
N PHE A 131 -1.45 10.84 0.29
CA PHE A 131 -0.60 9.82 0.92
C PHE A 131 -0.66 9.88 2.46
N TRP A 132 -0.47 11.06 3.03
CA TRP A 132 -0.47 11.22 4.49
C TRP A 132 -1.85 10.98 5.10
N HIS A 133 -2.90 11.39 4.40
CA HIS A 133 -4.28 11.11 4.81
C HIS A 133 -4.54 9.60 4.91
N GLU A 134 -4.08 8.83 3.92
CA GLU A 134 -4.18 7.36 3.93
C GLU A 134 -3.37 6.74 5.07
N ALA A 135 -2.13 7.18 5.27
CA ALA A 135 -1.28 6.66 6.36
C ALA A 135 -1.90 6.91 7.74
N GLN A 136 -2.47 8.11 7.95
CA GLN A 136 -3.17 8.46 9.18
C GLN A 136 -4.44 7.61 9.35
N ALA A 137 -5.20 7.41 8.28
CA ALA A 137 -6.39 6.57 8.31
C ALA A 137 -6.06 5.13 8.74
N GLN A 138 -5.02 4.52 8.16
CA GLN A 138 -4.57 3.17 8.54
C GLN A 138 -4.07 3.12 9.99
N ALA A 139 -3.37 4.15 10.47
CA ALA A 139 -2.92 4.23 11.85
C ALA A 139 -4.08 4.35 12.85
N ALA A 140 -5.09 5.15 12.54
CA ALA A 140 -6.30 5.26 13.35
C ALA A 140 -7.05 3.93 13.42
N ALA A 141 -7.26 3.27 12.27
CA ALA A 141 -7.95 1.99 12.17
C ALA A 141 -7.30 0.90 13.05
N ARG A 142 -5.97 0.82 13.05
CA ARG A 142 -5.23 -0.14 13.90
C ARG A 142 -5.35 0.13 15.40
N ARG A 143 -5.41 1.41 15.79
CA ARG A 143 -5.57 1.76 17.21
C ARG A 143 -6.96 1.39 17.71
N ASP A 144 -7.96 1.59 16.85
CA ASP A 144 -9.36 1.30 17.18
C ASP A 144 -9.64 -0.21 17.21
N SER A 145 -8.93 -1.02 16.40
CA SER A 145 -9.00 -2.49 16.45
C SER A 145 -8.33 -3.11 17.68
N ARG A 146 -7.35 -2.42 18.31
CA ARG A 146 -6.66 -2.87 19.53
C ARG A 146 -7.38 -2.56 20.85
N ARG A 147 -8.43 -1.72 20.82
CA ARG A 147 -9.20 -1.33 22.02
C ARG A 147 -10.47 -2.17 22.23
N ARG A 148 -10.78 -3.05 21.30
CA ARG A 148 -11.92 -3.98 21.32
C ARG A 148 -11.43 -5.36 21.71
#